data_AF-A0A2L0UIT0-F1
#
_entry.id   AF-A0A2L0UIT0-F1
#
_cell.length_a   1.000
_cell.length_b   1.000
_cell.length_c   1.000
_cell.angle_alpha   90.00
_cell.angle_beta   90.00
_cell.angle_gamma   90.00
#
_symmetry.space_group_name_H-M   'P 1'
#
loop_
_entity.id
_entity.type
_entity.pdbx_description
1 polymer ?
#
loop_
_entity_poly.entity_id
_entity_poly.type
_entity_poly.pdbx_seq_one_letter_code
_entity_poly.pdbx_strand_id
1 'polypeptide(L)' 'MSAITVNALASRSFDDPDEKRRPPRTKVDVVSLGNTTIGRFTFEPGWRWSETVKTVVHTESCQNDHVGIC' A
#
# COMPACT_ATOMS: atom_id res chain seq x y z
N MET A 1 -21.13 -8.04 -19.83
CA MET A 1 -20.57 -7.93 -18.47
C MET A 1 -20.05 -9.31 -18.09
N SER A 2 -18.73 -9.54 -18.18
CA SER A 2 -18.15 -10.83 -17.78
C SER A 2 -18.17 -10.95 -16.27
N ALA A 3 -18.77 -12.03 -15.77
CA ALA A 3 -18.70 -12.38 -14.37
C ALA A 3 -17.23 -12.64 -14.00
N ILE A 4 -16.76 -12.03 -12.91
CA ILE A 4 -15.45 -12.35 -12.33
C ILE A 4 -15.61 -13.72 -11.65
N THR A 5 -15.11 -14.79 -12.29
CA THR A 5 -15.04 -16.11 -11.67
C THR A 5 -13.81 -16.17 -10.77
N VAL A 6 -14.02 -16.17 -9.45
CA VAL A 6 -12.94 -16.37 -8.47
C VAL A 6 -12.60 -17.85 -8.42
N ASN A 7 -11.49 -18.24 -9.04
CA ASN A 7 -11.06 -19.65 -9.12
C ASN A 7 -10.37 -20.17 -7.85
N ALA A 8 -9.87 -19.27 -6.98
CA ALA A 8 -9.23 -19.62 -5.71
C ALA A 8 -9.34 -18.46 -4.72
N LEU A 9 -9.71 -18.77 -3.48
CA LEU A 9 -9.69 -17.83 -2.35
C LEU A 9 -8.29 -17.88 -1.71
N ALA A 10 -7.65 -16.71 -1.60
CA ALA A 10 -6.36 -16.56 -0.93
C ALA A 10 -6.47 -15.54 0.19
N SER A 11 -5.93 -15.86 1.36
CA SER A 11 -5.87 -14.96 2.52
C SER A 11 -4.43 -14.79 3.00
N ARG A 12 -4.11 -13.57 3.42
CA ARG A 12 -2.85 -13.19 4.09
C ARG A 12 -3.19 -12.25 5.24
N SER A 13 -2.43 -12.34 6.32
CA SER A 13 -2.54 -11.41 7.44
C SER A 13 -1.53 -10.29 7.27
N PHE A 14 -1.92 -9.07 7.63
CA PHE A 14 -1.01 -7.95 7.75
C PHE A 14 -0.27 -7.91 9.10
N ASP A 15 -0.50 -8.89 9.98
CA ASP A 15 0.26 -9.04 11.23
C ASP A 15 1.66 -9.61 10.96
N ASP A 16 1.76 -10.47 9.94
CA ASP A 16 3.03 -10.93 9.37
C ASP A 16 3.09 -10.65 7.85
N PRO A 17 3.28 -9.38 7.47
CA PRO A 17 3.34 -8.97 6.08
C PRO A 17 4.66 -9.38 5.43
N ASP A 18 4.59 -9.68 4.13
CA ASP A 18 5.75 -10.06 3.30
C ASP A 18 6.80 -8.92 3.26
N GLU A 19 6.34 -7.66 3.27
CA GLU A 19 7.23 -6.50 3.29
C GLU A 19 6.76 -5.45 4.30
N LYS A 20 7.70 -4.93 5.10
CA LYS A 20 7.48 -3.87 6.09
C LYS A 20 8.29 -2.64 5.70
N ARG A 21 7.62 -1.58 5.23
CA ARG A 21 8.26 -0.27 5.03
C ARG A 21 7.88 0.65 6.18
N ARG A 22 8.86 1.37 6.73
CA ARG A 22 8.70 2.26 7.90
C ARG A 22 9.32 3.64 7.68
N PRO A 23 8.84 4.45 6.71
CA PRO A 23 9.22 5.86 6.64
C PRO A 23 8.83 6.62 7.92
N PRO A 24 9.41 7.79 8.19
CA PRO A 24 8.99 8.63 9.32
C PRO A 24 7.47 8.85 9.31
N ARG A 25 6.82 8.68 10.47
CA ARG A 25 5.36 8.88 10.65
C ARG A 25 4.47 8.06 9.70
N THR A 26 5.02 7.01 9.10
CA THR A 26 4.34 6.19 8.09
C THR A 26 4.64 4.72 8.31
N LYS A 27 3.60 3.90 8.35
CA LYS A 27 3.72 2.45 8.38
C LYS A 27 3.10 1.88 7.11
N VAL A 28 3.85 1.11 6.35
CA VAL A 28 3.36 0.39 5.17
C VAL A 28 3.61 -1.09 5.34
N ASP A 29 2.53 -1.88 5.38
CA ASP A 29 2.58 -3.34 5.43
C ASP A 29 2.08 -3.86 4.08
N VAL A 30 2.91 -4.62 3.35
CA VAL A 30 2.57 -5.14 2.02
C VAL A 30 2.44 -6.65 2.08
N VAL A 31 1.36 -7.17 1.47
CA VAL A 31 1.13 -8.60 1.27
C VAL A 31 0.91 -8.89 -0.21
N SER A 32 1.47 -9.99 -0.69
CA SER A 32 1.28 -10.47 -2.06
C SER A 32 0.28 -11.63 -2.09
N LEU A 33 -0.82 -11.44 -2.80
CA LEU A 33 -1.86 -12.44 -3.05
C LEU A 33 -1.81 -12.86 -4.53
N GLY A 34 -0.97 -13.86 -4.82
CA GLY A 34 -0.76 -14.32 -6.19
C GLY A 34 -0.21 -13.20 -7.08
N ASN A 35 -0.99 -12.77 -8.07
CA ASN A 35 -0.61 -11.71 -9.00
C ASN A 35 -1.00 -10.30 -8.51
N THR A 36 -1.61 -10.18 -7.33
CA THR A 36 -2.07 -8.91 -6.76
C THR A 36 -1.25 -8.55 -5.54
N THR A 37 -0.77 -7.31 -5.47
CA THR A 37 -0.10 -6.77 -4.29
C THR A 37 -1.05 -5.85 -3.54
N ILE A 38 -1.20 -6.03 -2.23
CA ILE A 38 -2.04 -5.19 -1.37
C ILE A 38 -1.15 -4.54 -0.31
N GLY A 39 -1.16 -3.21 -0.26
CA GLY A 39 -0.48 -2.42 0.77
C GLY A 39 -1.47 -1.82 1.76
N ARG A 40 -1.23 -2.02 3.05
CA ARG A 40 -1.90 -1.30 4.15
C ARG A 40 -1.02 -0.14 4.58
N PHE A 41 -1.51 1.08 4.37
CA PHE A 41 -0.83 2.31 4.75
C PHE A 41 -1.47 2.89 6.01
N THR A 42 -0.65 3.19 7.01
CA THR A 42 -1.06 3.91 8.23
C THR A 42 -0.22 5.16 8.35
N PHE A 43 -0.91 6.30 8.40
CA PHE A 43 -0.32 7.63 8.49
C PHE A 43 -0.62 8.22 9.86
N GLU A 44 0.39 8.71 10.55
CA GLU A 44 0.20 9.39 11.84
C GLU A 44 -0.42 10.79 11.64
N PRO A 45 -1.08 11.36 12.66
CA PRO A 45 -1.59 12.73 12.60
C PRO A 45 -0.50 13.73 12.19
N GLY A 46 -0.85 14.66 11.29
CA GLY A 46 0.09 15.64 10.73
C GLY A 46 1.03 15.07 9.66
N TRP A 47 0.75 13.88 9.14
CA TRP A 47 1.51 13.28 8.05
C TRP A 47 1.49 14.16 6.78
N ARG A 48 2.66 14.27 6.16
CA ARG A 48 2.86 14.96 4.88
C ARG A 48 3.87 14.20 4.04
N TRP A 49 3.51 13.91 2.78
CA TRP A 49 4.36 13.18 1.82
C TRP A 49 5.79 13.72 1.75
N SER A 50 5.94 15.05 1.62
CA SER A 50 7.23 15.72 1.43
C SER A 50 8.18 15.57 2.62
N GLU A 51 7.65 15.35 3.82
CA GLU A 51 8.43 15.23 5.07
C GLU A 51 8.67 13.78 5.49
N THR A 52 8.04 12.84 4.80
CA THR A 52 8.00 11.43 5.20
C THR A 52 8.43 10.56 4.04
N VAL A 53 7.50 10.14 3.18
CA VAL A 53 7.75 9.19 2.10
C VAL A 53 8.76 9.72 1.08
N LYS A 54 8.73 11.02 0.76
CA LYS A 54 9.73 11.66 -0.13
C LYS A 54 11.17 11.41 0.30
N THR A 55 11.44 11.35 1.61
CA THR A 55 12.79 11.09 2.14
C THR A 55 13.29 9.68 1.85
N VAL A 56 12.38 8.74 1.60
CA VAL A 56 12.67 7.32 1.36
C VAL A 56 12.67 6.99 -0.14
N VAL A 57 11.70 7.52 -0.88
CA VAL A 57 11.53 7.18 -2.31
C VAL A 57 12.15 8.20 -3.26
N HIS A 58 12.60 9.35 -2.75
CA HIS A 58 13.27 10.41 -3.50
C HIS A 58 12.46 10.95 -4.70
N THR A 59 11.13 10.88 -4.66
CA THR A 59 10.22 11.45 -5.66
C THR A 59 9.41 12.62 -5.09
N GLU A 60 9.05 13.57 -5.96
CA GLU A 60 8.22 14.72 -5.57
C GLU A 60 6.78 14.33 -5.20
N SER A 61 6.25 13.27 -5.82
CA SER A 61 4.91 12.72 -5.58
C SER A 61 4.90 11.19 -5.66
N CYS A 62 3.82 10.58 -5.18
CA CYS A 62 3.58 9.15 -5.34
C CYS A 62 3.40 8.83 -6.84
N GLN A 63 4.12 7.81 -7.33
CA GLN A 63 4.11 7.41 -8.75
C GLN A 63 3.07 6.31 -9.05
N ASN A 64 2.26 5.94 -8.06
CA ASN A 64 1.18 4.98 -8.24
C ASN A 64 -0.07 5.67 -8.79
N ASP A 65 -0.88 4.93 -9.53
CA ASP A 65 -2.18 5.40 -10.01
C ASP A 65 -3.13 5.60 -8.82
N HIS A 66 -3.61 6.83 -8.64
CA HIS A 66 -4.65 7.15 -7.66
C HIS A 66 -5.96 7.42 -8.38
N VAL A 67 -7.01 6.66 -8.05
CA VAL A 67 -8.35 6.89 -8.57
C VAL A 67 -9.15 7.65 -7.50
N GLY A 68 -9.47 8.91 -7.77
CA GLY A 68 -10.41 9.70 -6.96
C GLY A 68 -11.84 9.37 -7.35
N ILE A 69 -12.70 9.09 -6.37
CA ILE A 69 -14.15 8.95 -6.57
C ILE A 69 -14.81 10.09 -5.79
N CYS A 70 -15.67 10.85 -6.46
CA CYS A 70 -16.45 11.95 -5.89
C CYS A 70 -17.71 11.44 -5.18
#